data_AF-A0A5J4XFC9-F1
#
_entry.id   AF-A0A5J4XFC9-F1
#
_cell.length_a   1.000
_cell.length_b   1.000
_cell.length_c   1.000
_cell.angle_alpha   90.00
_cell.angle_beta   90.00
_cell.angle_gamma   90.00
#
_symmetry.space_group_name_H-M   'P 1'
#
loop_
_entity.id
_entity.type
_entity.pdbx_description
1 polymer ?
#
loop_
_entity_poly.entity_id
_entity_poly.type
_entity_poly.pdbx_seq_one_letter_code
_entity_poly.pdbx_strand_id
1 'polypeptide(L)'
;MSTRQQRREANQAGRFYNVKSGVNSFFTDQALLGQIQQAVQLVTPLLVEGHLLANLHVLRCIEAGEAMPKLDQTFYNRCFYAVSFGTGNRAQQFNRASDPSLATTHDTLHTQSLPANHQRPERPTSVKYMLNAAALKARVDLDNHVATNFFTRSRRWIRLQLEHKLEHKLHFANMEAARVKSWRQVAKITDPRATVYDCVETQNVVVYCGTGT
;
A
#
# COMPACT_ATOMS: atom_id res chain seq x y z
N MET A 1 21.53 6.56 -12.45
CA MET A 1 20.23 7.11 -12.00
C MET A 1 20.50 8.33 -11.13
N SER A 2 19.85 9.48 -11.36
CA SER A 2 20.08 10.69 -10.55
C SER A 2 19.55 10.50 -9.12
N THR A 3 20.27 11.06 -8.14
CA THR A 3 19.90 10.99 -6.73
C THR A 3 18.67 11.86 -6.45
N ARG A 4 17.92 11.53 -5.40
CA ARG A 4 16.71 12.27 -4.99
C ARG A 4 16.98 13.77 -4.75
N GLN A 5 18.20 14.10 -4.33
CA GLN A 5 18.64 15.48 -4.09
C GLN A 5 18.87 16.25 -5.39
N GLN A 6 19.50 15.61 -6.40
CA GLN A 6 19.66 16.19 -7.74
C GLN A 6 18.31 16.50 -8.42
N ARG A 7 17.29 15.66 -8.20
CA ARG A 7 15.93 15.92 -8.71
C ARG A 7 15.28 17.13 -8.05
N ARG A 8 15.50 17.32 -6.73
CA ARG A 8 14.92 18.42 -5.96
C ARG A 8 15.54 19.76 -6.36
N GLU A 9 16.85 19.79 -6.54
CA GLU A 9 17.60 20.98 -7.01
C GLU A 9 17.19 21.36 -8.44
N ALA A 10 17.02 20.38 -9.33
CA ALA A 10 16.58 20.62 -10.70
C ALA A 10 15.11 21.09 -10.79
N ASN A 11 14.22 20.59 -9.92
CA ASN A 11 12.84 21.10 -9.81
C ASN A 11 12.82 22.56 -9.30
N GLN A 12 13.66 22.91 -8.32
CA GLN A 12 13.78 24.29 -7.83
C GLN A 12 14.36 25.25 -8.88
N ALA A 13 15.24 24.75 -9.74
CA ALA A 13 15.81 25.51 -10.86
C ALA A 13 14.86 25.61 -12.09
N GLY A 14 13.63 25.11 -12.00
CA GLY A 14 12.65 25.15 -13.10
C GLY A 14 13.01 24.25 -14.30
N ARG A 15 13.97 23.32 -14.15
CA ARG A 15 14.47 22.47 -15.24
C ARG A 15 13.58 21.25 -15.51
N PHE A 16 12.59 21.00 -14.67
CA PHE A 16 11.57 19.98 -14.86
C PHE A 16 10.19 20.61 -14.71
N TYR A 17 9.33 20.37 -15.70
CA TYR A 17 7.94 20.83 -15.71
C TYR A 17 7.01 19.63 -15.59
N ASN A 18 6.00 19.74 -14.71
CA ASN A 18 4.94 18.74 -14.61
C ASN A 18 3.91 19.01 -15.69
N VAL A 19 3.87 18.18 -16.73
CA VAL A 19 2.76 18.19 -17.70
C VAL A 19 1.62 17.36 -17.14
N LYS A 20 0.51 18.01 -16.77
CA LYS A 20 -0.73 17.30 -16.49
C LYS A 20 -1.32 16.83 -17.81
N SER A 21 -1.38 15.52 -18.00
CA SER A 21 -1.96 14.91 -19.20
C SER A 21 -2.94 13.81 -18.82
N GLY A 22 -3.99 13.64 -19.63
CA GLY A 22 -4.94 12.53 -19.50
C GLY A 22 -4.42 11.27 -20.19
N VAL A 23 -4.93 10.10 -19.80
CA VAL A 23 -4.57 8.81 -20.43
C VAL A 23 -4.74 8.87 -21.96
N ASN A 24 -5.82 9.48 -22.45
CA ASN A 24 -6.11 9.64 -23.88
C ASN A 24 -5.08 10.52 -24.62
N SER A 25 -4.33 11.36 -23.92
CA SER A 25 -3.27 12.18 -24.54
C SER A 25 -1.93 11.45 -24.66
N PHE A 26 -1.74 10.36 -23.92
CA PHE A 26 -0.54 9.51 -24.01
C PHE A 26 -0.75 8.29 -24.93
N PHE A 27 -1.97 7.80 -25.04
CA PHE A 27 -2.31 6.64 -25.87
C PHE A 27 -2.95 7.07 -27.17
N THR A 28 -2.14 7.11 -28.24
CA THR A 28 -2.62 7.33 -29.61
C THR A 28 -3.30 6.08 -30.18
N ASP A 29 -2.91 4.89 -29.71
CA ASP A 29 -3.52 3.62 -30.09
C ASP A 29 -4.74 3.30 -29.20
N GLN A 30 -5.93 3.45 -29.78
CA GLN A 30 -7.21 3.19 -29.10
C GLN A 30 -7.46 1.69 -28.83
N ALA A 31 -6.92 0.79 -29.65
CA ALA A 31 -7.08 -0.64 -29.45
C ALA A 31 -6.26 -1.10 -28.24
N LEU A 32 -5.00 -0.64 -28.14
CA LEU A 32 -4.15 -0.88 -26.97
C LEU A 32 -4.75 -0.27 -25.69
N LEU A 33 -5.28 0.95 -25.78
CA LEU A 33 -5.96 1.59 -24.65
C LEU A 33 -7.16 0.76 -24.15
N GLY A 34 -7.98 0.25 -25.07
CA GLY A 34 -9.11 -0.63 -24.73
C GLY A 34 -8.66 -1.90 -24.00
N GLN A 35 -7.56 -2.52 -24.45
CA GLN A 35 -7.00 -3.71 -23.78
C GLN A 35 -6.48 -3.39 -22.38
N ILE A 36 -5.83 -2.24 -22.20
CA ILE A 36 -5.35 -1.79 -20.89
C ILE A 36 -6.54 -1.54 -19.96
N GLN A 37 -7.58 -0.87 -20.43
CA GLN A 37 -8.79 -0.61 -19.64
C GLN A 37 -9.49 -1.91 -19.22
N GLN A 38 -9.62 -2.86 -20.14
CA GLN A 38 -10.16 -4.18 -19.84
C GLN A 38 -9.33 -4.91 -18.77
N ALA A 39 -8.00 -4.87 -18.90
CA ALA A 39 -7.11 -5.47 -17.92
C ALA A 39 -7.25 -4.80 -16.53
N VAL A 40 -7.38 -3.48 -16.47
CA VAL A 40 -7.63 -2.74 -15.22
C VAL A 40 -8.96 -3.14 -14.59
N GLN A 41 -10.02 -3.30 -15.37
CA GLN A 41 -11.32 -3.75 -14.88
C GLN A 41 -11.26 -5.16 -14.28
N LEU A 42 -10.47 -6.06 -14.87
CA LEU A 42 -10.27 -7.41 -14.34
C LEU A 42 -9.39 -7.42 -13.08
N VAL A 43 -8.31 -6.65 -13.07
CA VAL A 43 -7.30 -6.69 -12.00
C VAL A 43 -7.73 -5.89 -10.77
N THR A 44 -8.44 -4.78 -10.93
CA THR A 44 -8.78 -3.90 -9.80
C THR A 44 -9.57 -4.60 -8.68
N PRO A 45 -10.65 -5.34 -8.97
CA PRO A 45 -11.38 -6.07 -7.91
C PRO A 45 -10.50 -7.11 -7.21
N LEU A 46 -9.65 -7.82 -7.96
CA LEU A 46 -8.69 -8.79 -7.42
C LEU A 46 -7.74 -8.14 -6.42
N LEU A 47 -7.23 -6.96 -6.75
CA LEU A 47 -6.33 -6.24 -5.85
C LEU A 47 -7.06 -5.75 -4.61
N VAL A 48 -8.24 -5.15 -4.76
CA VAL A 48 -9.01 -4.63 -3.61
C VAL A 48 -9.35 -5.77 -2.64
N GLU A 49 -10.00 -6.82 -3.12
CA GLU A 49 -10.41 -7.94 -2.27
C GLU A 49 -9.20 -8.69 -1.70
N GLY A 50 -8.15 -8.88 -2.49
CA GLY A 50 -6.95 -9.57 -2.00
C GLY A 50 -6.21 -8.81 -0.91
N HIS A 51 -6.14 -7.48 -0.98
CA HIS A 51 -5.57 -6.67 0.11
C HIS A 51 -6.46 -6.65 1.34
N LEU A 52 -7.79 -6.64 1.17
CA LEU A 52 -8.72 -6.76 2.30
C LEU A 52 -8.55 -8.12 3.00
N LEU A 53 -8.50 -9.21 2.25
CA LEU A 53 -8.24 -10.54 2.80
C LEU A 53 -6.87 -10.61 3.50
N ALA A 54 -5.82 -10.03 2.91
CA ALA A 54 -4.49 -9.98 3.51
C ALA A 54 -4.52 -9.28 4.88
N ASN A 55 -5.19 -8.14 4.97
CA ASN A 55 -5.34 -7.40 6.23
C ASN A 55 -6.15 -8.18 7.27
N LEU A 56 -7.29 -8.74 6.87
CA LEU A 56 -8.12 -9.58 7.73
C LEU A 56 -7.35 -10.79 8.26
N HIS A 57 -6.55 -11.42 7.41
CA HIS A 57 -5.74 -12.57 7.80
C HIS A 57 -4.67 -12.20 8.83
N VAL A 58 -3.94 -11.10 8.60
CA VAL A 58 -2.95 -10.59 9.56
C VAL A 58 -3.61 -10.26 10.89
N LEU A 59 -4.74 -9.56 10.90
CA LEU A 59 -5.47 -9.22 12.13
C LEU A 59 -5.92 -10.48 12.88
N ARG A 60 -6.54 -11.44 12.18
CA ARG A 60 -6.96 -12.72 12.75
C ARG A 60 -5.77 -13.47 13.36
N CYS A 61 -4.61 -13.51 12.69
CA CYS A 61 -3.41 -14.16 13.22
C CYS A 61 -2.90 -13.48 14.50
N ILE A 62 -2.96 -12.14 14.57
CA ILE A 62 -2.60 -11.38 15.78
C ILE A 62 -3.55 -11.72 16.93
N GLU A 63 -4.86 -11.70 16.68
CA GLU A 63 -5.89 -11.97 17.71
C GLU A 63 -5.85 -13.40 18.22
N ALA A 64 -5.64 -14.38 17.32
CA ALA A 64 -5.57 -15.79 17.66
C ALA A 64 -4.21 -16.22 18.23
N GLY A 65 -3.20 -15.33 18.25
CA GLY A 65 -1.84 -15.68 18.63
C GLY A 65 -1.18 -16.70 17.69
N GLU A 66 -1.64 -16.77 16.44
CA GLU A 66 -1.08 -17.67 15.43
C GLU A 66 0.25 -17.14 14.88
N ALA A 67 1.04 -18.05 14.28
CA ALA A 67 2.25 -17.66 13.58
C ALA A 67 1.95 -16.67 12.45
N MET A 68 2.63 -15.53 12.48
CA MET A 68 2.46 -14.50 11.46
C MET A 68 2.96 -15.02 10.10
N PRO A 69 2.16 -14.95 9.02
CA PRO A 69 2.65 -15.28 7.70
C PRO A 69 3.78 -14.34 7.28
N LYS A 70 4.71 -14.86 6.48
CA LYS A 70 5.70 -14.01 5.84
C LYS A 70 5.01 -13.15 4.78
N LEU A 71 4.95 -11.84 4.99
CA LEU A 71 4.28 -10.87 4.12
C LEU A 71 5.08 -10.58 2.84
N ASP A 72 5.35 -11.61 2.06
CA ASP A 72 6.10 -11.54 0.81
C ASP A 72 5.19 -11.62 -0.44
N GLN A 73 5.81 -11.60 -1.63
CA GLN A 73 5.07 -11.69 -2.88
C GLN A 73 4.23 -12.97 -2.97
N THR A 74 4.72 -14.08 -2.41
CA THR A 74 3.99 -15.35 -2.40
C THR A 74 2.73 -15.25 -1.56
N PHE A 75 2.81 -14.62 -0.39
CA PHE A 75 1.64 -14.36 0.45
C PHE A 75 0.56 -13.54 -0.29
N TYR A 76 0.92 -12.39 -0.87
CA TYR A 76 -0.04 -11.57 -1.61
C TYR A 76 -0.65 -12.29 -2.81
N ASN A 77 0.15 -13.07 -3.54
CA ASN A 77 -0.36 -13.91 -4.62
C ASN A 77 -1.38 -14.93 -4.13
N ARG A 78 -1.15 -15.57 -2.97
CA ARG A 78 -2.14 -16.49 -2.38
C ARG A 78 -3.42 -15.78 -2.00
N CYS A 79 -3.36 -14.56 -1.46
CA CYS A 79 -4.55 -13.75 -1.18
C CYS A 79 -5.34 -13.45 -2.46
N PHE A 80 -4.68 -13.02 -3.55
CA PHE A 80 -5.35 -12.77 -4.84
C PHE A 80 -5.99 -14.03 -5.41
N TYR A 81 -5.35 -15.19 -5.24
CA TYR A 81 -5.90 -16.46 -5.69
C TYR A 81 -7.08 -16.91 -4.80
N ALA A 82 -7.02 -16.67 -3.50
CA ALA A 82 -8.08 -17.04 -2.55
C ALA A 82 -9.39 -16.29 -2.83
N VAL A 83 -9.32 -15.00 -3.17
CA VAL A 83 -10.52 -14.21 -3.48
C VAL A 83 -11.07 -14.42 -4.90
N SER A 84 -10.36 -15.14 -5.77
CA SER A 84 -10.71 -15.23 -7.20
C SER A 84 -10.86 -16.64 -7.74
N PHE A 85 -11.60 -16.79 -8.84
CA PHE A 85 -11.64 -18.05 -9.58
C PHE A 85 -10.85 -17.93 -10.90
N GLY A 86 -9.97 -18.88 -11.16
CA GLY A 86 -9.16 -18.89 -12.38
C GLY A 86 -9.96 -19.34 -13.61
N THR A 87 -9.77 -18.69 -14.76
CA THR A 87 -10.39 -19.06 -16.05
C THR A 87 -9.37 -19.17 -17.20
N GLY A 88 -9.70 -20.01 -18.19
CA GLY A 88 -8.87 -20.28 -19.35
C GLY A 88 -7.89 -21.44 -19.19
N ASN A 89 -7.02 -21.63 -20.19
CA ASN A 89 -6.14 -22.78 -20.27
C ASN A 89 -5.06 -22.77 -19.16
N ARG A 90 -4.96 -23.88 -18.41
CA ARG A 90 -4.05 -24.02 -17.25
C ARG A 90 -4.33 -23.02 -16.13
N ALA A 91 -5.60 -22.62 -15.98
CA ALA A 91 -6.04 -21.83 -14.84
C ALA A 91 -5.72 -22.55 -13.52
N GLN A 92 -4.98 -21.88 -12.66
CA GLN A 92 -4.67 -22.36 -11.31
C GLN A 92 -5.74 -21.86 -10.34
N GLN A 93 -6.17 -22.71 -9.41
CA GLN A 93 -7.06 -22.32 -8.31
C GLN A 93 -6.27 -22.20 -7.01
N PHE A 94 -6.84 -21.49 -6.05
CA PHE A 94 -6.29 -21.46 -4.69
C PHE A 94 -6.36 -22.84 -4.06
N ASN A 95 -5.21 -23.36 -3.63
CA ASN A 95 -5.13 -24.65 -2.95
C ASN A 95 -5.32 -24.46 -1.44
N ARG A 96 -6.56 -24.66 -0.99
CA ARG A 96 -6.95 -24.57 0.42
C ARG A 96 -6.17 -25.52 1.33
N ALA A 97 -5.81 -26.72 0.86
CA ALA A 97 -5.07 -27.69 1.64
C ALA A 97 -3.61 -27.25 1.89
N SER A 98 -3.03 -26.46 0.98
CA SER A 98 -1.68 -25.95 1.13
C SER A 98 -1.57 -24.72 2.04
N ASP A 99 -2.69 -24.04 2.30
CA ASP A 99 -2.73 -22.84 3.14
C ASP A 99 -4.04 -22.79 3.95
N PRO A 100 -4.18 -23.70 4.94
CA PRO A 100 -5.43 -23.84 5.70
C PRO A 100 -5.73 -22.60 6.54
N SER A 101 -4.71 -21.92 7.08
CA SER A 101 -4.89 -20.72 7.91
C SER A 101 -5.47 -19.53 7.10
N LEU A 102 -4.96 -19.31 5.89
CA LEU A 102 -5.55 -18.32 4.97
C LEU A 102 -6.94 -18.75 4.50
N ALA A 103 -7.15 -20.04 4.23
CA ALA A 103 -8.45 -20.58 3.83
C ALA A 103 -9.52 -20.36 4.93
N THR A 104 -9.18 -20.61 6.19
CA THR A 104 -10.06 -20.31 7.33
C THR A 104 -10.45 -18.85 7.35
N THR A 105 -9.49 -17.94 7.21
CA THR A 105 -9.79 -16.49 7.17
C THR A 105 -10.74 -16.14 6.03
N HIS A 106 -10.49 -16.69 4.85
CA HIS A 106 -11.34 -16.46 3.69
C HIS A 106 -12.79 -16.95 3.93
N ASP A 107 -12.96 -18.13 4.49
CA ASP A 107 -14.28 -18.76 4.63
C ASP A 107 -15.07 -18.19 5.81
N THR A 108 -14.40 -17.91 6.93
CA THR A 108 -15.09 -17.51 8.17
C THR A 108 -15.22 -16.01 8.33
N LEU A 109 -14.33 -15.20 7.74
CA LEU A 109 -14.37 -13.74 7.90
C LEU A 109 -14.68 -13.03 6.59
N HIS A 110 -13.88 -13.28 5.55
CA HIS A 110 -14.04 -12.57 4.29
C HIS A 110 -15.40 -12.86 3.65
N THR A 111 -15.73 -14.15 3.45
CA THR A 111 -16.97 -14.54 2.76
C THR A 111 -18.23 -14.07 3.49
N GLN A 112 -18.20 -14.04 4.83
CA GLN A 112 -19.32 -13.57 5.65
C GLN A 112 -19.50 -12.05 5.60
N SER A 113 -18.44 -11.30 5.31
CA SER A 113 -18.48 -9.84 5.17
C SER A 113 -18.97 -9.37 3.79
N LEU A 114 -19.12 -10.27 2.83
CA LEU A 114 -19.51 -9.92 1.47
C LEU A 114 -21.03 -9.70 1.35
N PRO A 115 -21.46 -8.76 0.49
CA PRO A 115 -22.87 -8.60 0.15
C PRO A 115 -23.49 -9.88 -0.45
N ALA A 116 -24.80 -10.07 -0.29
CA ALA A 116 -25.52 -11.26 -0.76
C ALA A 116 -25.36 -11.56 -2.27
N ASN A 117 -25.16 -10.51 -3.09
CA ASN A 117 -25.01 -10.62 -4.54
C ASN A 117 -23.55 -10.42 -4.99
N HIS A 118 -22.58 -10.58 -4.08
CA HIS A 118 -21.18 -10.39 -4.40
C HIS A 118 -20.73 -11.39 -5.46
N GLN A 119 -20.23 -10.87 -6.58
CA GLN A 119 -19.64 -11.69 -7.62
C GLN A 119 -18.16 -11.83 -7.35
N ARG A 120 -17.73 -13.08 -7.13
CA ARG A 120 -16.32 -13.38 -6.98
C ARG A 120 -15.56 -12.89 -8.23
N PRO A 121 -14.42 -12.20 -8.09
CA PRO A 121 -13.64 -11.77 -9.23
C PRO A 121 -13.16 -12.93 -10.11
N GLU A 122 -13.35 -12.78 -11.42
CA GLU A 122 -12.74 -13.66 -12.41
C GLU A 122 -11.25 -13.35 -12.55
N ARG A 123 -10.43 -14.39 -12.66
CA ARG A 123 -9.00 -14.26 -12.95
C ARG A 123 -8.62 -15.03 -14.21
N PRO A 124 -8.72 -14.39 -15.38
CA PRO A 124 -8.24 -14.97 -16.62
C PRO A 124 -6.73 -15.22 -16.60
N THR A 125 -6.29 -16.24 -17.32
CA THR A 125 -4.86 -16.53 -17.50
C THR A 125 -4.09 -15.39 -18.17
N SER A 126 -4.76 -14.52 -18.94
CA SER A 126 -4.16 -13.33 -19.58
C SER A 126 -3.63 -12.29 -18.58
N VAL A 127 -4.22 -12.19 -17.38
CA VAL A 127 -3.81 -11.20 -16.36
C VAL A 127 -2.78 -11.74 -15.37
N LYS A 128 -2.30 -12.98 -15.54
CA LYS A 128 -1.35 -13.65 -14.63
C LYS A 128 -0.12 -12.80 -14.33
N TYR A 129 0.50 -12.22 -15.35
CA TYR A 129 1.72 -11.41 -15.17
C TYR A 129 1.45 -10.10 -14.43
N MET A 130 0.29 -9.49 -14.67
CA MET A 130 -0.11 -8.26 -13.98
C MET A 130 -0.33 -8.52 -12.49
N LEU A 131 -0.95 -9.64 -12.13
CA LEU A 131 -1.13 -10.03 -10.74
C LEU A 131 0.18 -10.32 -10.03
N ASN A 132 1.11 -11.03 -10.70
CA ASN A 132 2.44 -11.26 -10.14
C ASN A 132 3.19 -9.95 -9.87
N ALA A 133 3.10 -8.99 -10.81
CA ALA A 133 3.67 -7.65 -10.62
C ALA A 133 2.97 -6.89 -9.49
N ALA A 134 1.65 -7.00 -9.37
CA ALA A 134 0.89 -6.38 -8.31
C ALA A 134 1.22 -6.97 -6.93
N ALA A 135 1.46 -8.27 -6.82
CA ALA A 135 1.90 -8.91 -5.58
C ALA A 135 3.30 -8.45 -5.16
N LEU A 136 4.21 -8.30 -6.12
CA LEU A 136 5.53 -7.72 -5.86
C LEU A 136 5.39 -6.27 -5.38
N LYS A 137 4.51 -5.49 -6.04
CA LYS A 137 4.22 -4.11 -5.66
C LYS A 137 3.61 -4.02 -4.26
N ALA A 138 2.67 -4.89 -3.90
CA ALA A 138 2.06 -4.93 -2.56
C ALA A 138 3.12 -5.11 -1.46
N ARG A 139 4.07 -6.03 -1.67
CA ARG A 139 5.23 -6.21 -0.77
C ARG A 139 6.08 -4.95 -0.65
N VAL A 140 6.43 -4.35 -1.78
CA VAL A 140 7.26 -3.13 -1.80
C VAL A 140 6.53 -1.96 -1.13
N ASP A 141 5.23 -1.82 -1.38
CA ASP A 141 4.41 -0.78 -0.79
C ASP A 141 4.27 -0.98 0.72
N LEU A 142 4.18 -2.23 1.20
CA LEU A 142 4.26 -2.54 2.63
C LEU A 142 5.60 -2.08 3.23
N ASP A 143 6.73 -2.48 2.64
CA ASP A 143 8.07 -2.10 3.11
C ASP A 143 8.21 -0.57 3.19
N ASN A 144 7.76 0.12 2.14
CA ASN A 144 7.75 1.58 2.07
C ASN A 144 6.82 2.21 3.11
N HIS A 145 5.63 1.65 3.32
CA HIS A 145 4.67 2.17 4.28
C HIS A 145 5.19 2.02 5.72
N VAL A 146 5.83 0.90 6.03
CA VAL A 146 6.48 0.68 7.32
C VAL A 146 7.60 1.70 7.52
N ALA A 147 8.48 1.87 6.54
CA ALA A 147 9.62 2.78 6.64
C ALA A 147 9.20 4.26 6.79
N THR A 148 8.13 4.68 6.11
CA THR A 148 7.77 6.10 6.00
C THR A 148 6.67 6.55 6.96
N ASN A 149 5.72 5.65 7.29
CA ASN A 149 4.49 6.04 7.98
C ASN A 149 4.29 5.33 9.31
N PHE A 150 4.67 4.04 9.42
CA PHE A 150 4.30 3.23 10.59
C PHE A 150 4.76 3.86 11.90
N PHE A 151 6.03 4.21 12.04
CA PHE A 151 6.55 4.80 13.27
C PHE A 151 5.87 6.13 13.62
N THR A 152 5.72 7.03 12.64
CA THR A 152 5.10 8.34 12.85
C THR A 152 3.65 8.20 13.28
N ARG A 153 2.88 7.32 12.62
CA ARG A 153 1.46 7.09 12.93
C ARG A 153 1.28 6.39 14.28
N SER A 154 2.04 5.34 14.56
CA SER A 154 2.00 4.62 15.84
C SER A 154 2.38 5.53 17.00
N ARG A 155 3.40 6.38 16.83
CA ARG A 155 3.77 7.37 17.85
C ARG A 155 2.65 8.38 18.11
N ARG A 156 2.02 8.91 17.07
CA ARG A 156 0.86 9.83 17.20
C ARG A 156 -0.30 9.14 17.91
N TRP A 157 -0.59 7.89 17.57
CA TRP A 157 -1.65 7.12 18.21
C TRP A 157 -1.37 6.84 19.69
N ILE A 158 -0.17 6.37 20.04
CA ILE A 158 0.22 6.17 21.46
C ILE A 158 0.10 7.48 22.23
N ARG A 159 0.53 8.59 21.64
CA ARG A 159 0.39 9.91 22.24
C ARG A 159 -1.08 10.25 22.51
N LEU A 160 -1.97 10.07 21.52
CA LEU A 160 -3.41 10.28 21.69
C LEU A 160 -4.00 9.38 22.78
N GLN A 161 -3.57 8.10 22.85
CA GLN A 161 -4.03 7.18 23.88
C GLN A 161 -3.56 7.59 25.28
N LEU A 162 -2.32 8.07 25.39
CA LEU A 162 -1.78 8.60 26.65
C LEU A 162 -2.49 9.89 27.04
N GLU A 163 -2.73 10.80 26.10
CA GLU A 163 -3.49 12.04 26.32
C GLU A 163 -4.90 11.73 26.82
N HIS A 164 -5.64 10.86 26.12
CA HIS A 164 -6.97 10.44 26.54
C HIS A 164 -6.99 9.73 27.91
N LYS A 165 -5.95 8.94 28.23
CA LYS A 165 -5.83 8.29 29.56
C LYS A 165 -5.36 9.23 30.66
N LEU A 166 -4.62 10.29 30.31
CA LEU A 166 -4.05 11.28 31.23
C LEU A 166 -4.89 12.56 31.32
N GLU A 167 -6.01 12.65 30.60
CA GLU A 167 -6.93 13.80 30.61
C GLU A 167 -7.91 13.82 31.79
N HIS A 168 -7.46 13.32 32.94
CA HIS A 168 -7.55 14.13 34.16
C HIS A 168 -6.23 14.91 34.35
N LYS A 169 -6.23 16.14 33.79
CA LYS A 169 -5.42 17.31 34.18
C LYS A 169 -4.04 17.53 33.50
N LEU A 170 -3.92 18.73 32.90
CA LEU A 170 -2.78 19.68 33.00
C LEU A 170 -1.66 19.80 31.94
N HIS A 171 -1.52 18.98 30.88
CA HIS A 171 -0.19 18.92 30.23
C HIS A 171 0.13 19.83 29.02
N PHE A 172 -0.83 20.48 28.34
CA PHE A 172 -0.48 21.28 27.14
C PHE A 172 -0.07 22.72 27.37
N ALA A 173 -0.47 23.34 28.48
CA ALA A 173 -0.10 24.74 28.75
C ALA A 173 1.39 24.90 29.14
N ASN A 174 2.03 23.85 29.70
CA ASN A 174 3.39 23.94 30.24
C ASN A 174 4.46 23.17 29.43
N MET A 175 4.07 22.42 28.40
CA MET A 175 4.99 21.57 27.64
C MET A 175 5.73 22.27 26.49
N GLU A 176 5.17 23.33 25.91
CA GLU A 176 5.80 24.00 24.75
C GLU A 176 7.12 24.71 25.12
N ALA A 177 7.22 25.29 26.32
CA ALA A 177 8.39 26.09 26.69
C ALA A 177 9.63 25.26 27.08
N ALA A 178 9.45 24.13 27.78
CA ALA A 178 10.56 23.38 28.36
C ALA A 178 11.13 22.28 27.44
N ARG A 179 10.30 21.67 26.57
CA ARG A 179 10.73 20.52 25.74
C ARG A 179 11.35 20.91 24.39
N VAL A 180 11.12 22.11 23.86
CA VAL A 180 11.82 22.54 22.62
C VAL A 180 13.34 22.57 22.80
N LYS A 181 13.84 22.80 24.03
CA LYS A 181 15.28 22.78 24.34
C LYS A 181 15.89 21.38 24.47
N SER A 182 15.24 20.43 25.19
CA SER A 182 15.85 19.09 25.38
C SER A 182 15.72 18.17 24.15
N TRP A 183 14.69 18.36 23.32
CA TRP A 183 14.49 17.52 22.14
C TRP A 183 15.40 17.88 20.97
N ARG A 184 15.91 19.13 20.90
CA ARG A 184 17.02 19.51 20.01
C ARG A 184 18.32 18.78 20.34
N GLN A 185 18.52 18.36 21.59
CA GLN A 185 19.70 17.59 22.01
C GLN A 185 19.57 16.11 21.64
N VAL A 186 18.37 15.51 21.76
CA VAL A 186 18.14 14.10 21.37
C VAL A 186 18.15 13.93 19.84
N ALA A 187 17.58 14.89 19.09
CA ALA A 187 17.61 14.85 17.62
C ALA A 187 19.02 15.06 17.02
N LYS A 188 19.96 15.66 17.77
CA LYS A 188 21.37 15.77 17.36
C LYS A 188 22.15 14.45 17.52
N ILE A 189 21.63 13.48 18.26
CA ILE A 189 22.34 12.24 18.58
C ILE A 189 22.02 11.12 17.57
N THR A 190 20.95 11.21 16.77
CA THR A 190 20.51 10.05 15.95
C THR A 190 20.36 10.24 14.44
N ASP A 191 20.26 11.43 13.85
CA ASP A 191 20.39 11.58 12.37
C ASP A 191 20.43 13.07 11.96
N PRO A 192 21.42 13.54 11.17
CA PRO A 192 21.43 14.90 10.61
C PRO A 192 20.34 15.19 9.55
N ARG A 193 19.52 14.22 9.14
CA ARG A 193 18.62 14.35 7.96
C ARG A 193 17.11 14.39 8.24
N ALA A 194 16.68 14.34 9.50
CA ALA A 194 15.25 14.29 9.82
C ALA A 194 14.57 15.67 9.78
N THR A 195 14.29 16.19 8.58
CA THR A 195 13.29 17.26 8.40
C THR A 195 11.91 16.64 8.18
N VAL A 196 10.98 16.99 9.07
CA VAL A 196 9.55 16.66 9.07
C VAL A 196 8.89 17.18 7.80
N TYR A 197 8.15 16.33 7.08
CA TYR A 197 7.17 16.76 6.08
C TYR A 197 5.93 15.87 6.11
N ASP A 198 4.78 16.50 6.31
CA ASP A 198 3.46 15.97 5.93
C ASP A 198 3.37 15.92 4.41
N CYS A 199 2.79 14.85 3.86
CA CYS A 199 2.12 14.90 2.56
C CYS A 199 0.97 13.89 2.51
N VAL A 200 -0.20 14.43 2.21
CA VAL A 200 -1.40 13.81 1.65
C VAL A 200 -1.13 13.46 0.19
N GLU A 201 -1.62 12.31 -0.31
CA GLU A 201 -1.79 12.02 -1.75
C GLU A 201 -2.88 10.93 -1.85
N THR A 202 -4.09 11.15 -2.37
CA THR A 202 -4.55 11.53 -3.73
C THR A 202 -3.82 10.85 -4.88
N GLN A 203 -4.58 10.02 -5.59
CA GLN A 203 -4.19 9.28 -6.79
C GLN A 203 -3.83 10.24 -7.92
N ASN A 204 -2.55 10.38 -8.26
CA ASN A 204 -2.09 11.00 -9.51
C ASN A 204 -0.86 10.26 -10.02
N VAL A 205 -0.83 9.95 -11.32
CA VAL A 205 0.33 9.38 -12.01
C VAL A 205 1.22 10.53 -12.49
N VAL A 206 2.47 10.58 -12.04
CA VAL A 206 3.48 11.56 -12.46
C VAL A 206 4.45 10.89 -13.43
N VAL A 207 4.51 11.38 -14.67
CA VAL A 207 5.46 10.94 -15.71
C VAL A 207 6.55 12.00 -15.88
N TYR A 208 7.82 11.60 -15.83
CA TYR A 208 8.97 12.47 -16.08
C TYR A 208 9.49 12.21 -17.50
N CYS A 209 9.33 13.19 -18.40
CA CYS A 209 10.03 13.21 -19.68
C CYS A 209 11.23 14.16 -19.58
N GLY A 210 12.43 13.65 -19.82
CA GLY A 210 13.63 14.48 -19.99
C GLY A 210 13.87 14.73 -21.48
N THR A 211 13.93 15.99 -21.90
CA THR A 211 14.47 16.34 -23.23
C THR A 211 15.99 16.31 -23.14
N GLY A 212 16.58 15.32 -23.81
CA GLY A 212 18.01 15.32 -24.08
C GLY A 212 18.33 16.35 -25.15
N THR A 213 19.04 17.39 -24.76
CA THR A 213 19.96 18.17 -25.61
C THR A 213 21.11 18.63 -24.72
#